data_AF-A0A916DU78-F1
#
_entry.id   AF-A0A916DU78-F1
#
_cell.length_a   1.000
_cell.length_b   1.000
_cell.length_c   1.000
_cell.angle_alpha   90.00
_cell.angle_beta   90.00
_cell.angle_gamma   90.00
#
_symmetry.space_group_name_H-M   'P 1'
#
loop_
_entity.id
_entity.type
_entity.pdbx_description
1 polymer ?
#
loop_
_entity_poly.entity_id
_entity_poly.type
_entity_poly.pdbx_seq_one_letter_code
_entity_poly.pdbx_strand_id
1 'polypeptide(L)'
;MSTSDRFKLFLFNQEKYVKDLAEELGVTQSALNRVVRGEAMPSSKILVPLAKMGVNINWLLLGEEEMLREKFYLEKHDSPILRNEKVPYQEPIDRAHPLKEAITILQNENKDLEHQATESDLKYMVELQVSKSFKEMHDLLKEQIATYQQLMKQKDKSLDDKDKIIALLEKQLKEKDA
;
A
#
# COMPACT_ATOMS: atom_id res chain seq x y z
N MET A 1 8.06 12.82 -4.18
CA MET A 1 6.93 12.12 -4.82
C MET A 1 6.05 13.16 -5.52
N SER A 2 5.59 12.92 -6.75
CA SER A 2 4.74 13.89 -7.47
C SER A 2 3.27 13.81 -7.04
N THR A 3 2.46 14.83 -7.37
CA THR A 3 0.99 14.80 -7.16
C THR A 3 0.34 13.61 -7.88
N SER A 4 0.83 13.26 -9.07
CA SER A 4 0.37 12.10 -9.84
C SER A 4 0.66 10.79 -9.10
N ASP A 5 1.87 10.65 -8.55
CA ASP A 5 2.25 9.46 -7.78
C ASP A 5 1.43 9.34 -6.49
N ARG A 6 1.15 10.46 -5.82
CA ARG A 6 0.25 10.51 -4.65
C ARG A 6 -1.18 10.11 -4.98
N PHE A 7 -1.69 10.50 -6.15
CA PHE A 7 -2.99 10.06 -6.63
C PHE A 7 -3.04 8.55 -6.85
N LYS A 8 -1.99 7.96 -7.44
CA LYS A 8 -1.88 6.51 -7.62
C LYS A 8 -1.80 5.78 -6.29
N LEU A 9 -1.02 6.32 -5.35
CA LEU A 9 -0.89 5.78 -3.99
C LEU A 9 -2.22 5.82 -3.25
N PHE A 10 -2.97 6.92 -3.35
CA PHE A 10 -4.31 7.01 -2.79
C PHE A 10 -5.25 5.95 -3.39
N LEU A 11 -5.28 5.81 -4.72
CA LEU A 11 -6.11 4.79 -5.39
C LEU A 11 -5.74 3.37 -4.94
N PHE A 12 -4.44 3.08 -4.81
CA PHE A 12 -3.94 1.80 -4.32
C PHE A 12 -4.41 1.53 -2.88
N ASN A 13 -4.27 2.50 -1.98
CA ASN A 13 -4.70 2.38 -0.59
C ASN A 13 -6.22 2.26 -0.42
N GLN A 14 -7.01 2.71 -1.40
CA GLN A 14 -8.46 2.58 -1.39
C GLN A 14 -8.96 1.32 -2.11
N GLU A 15 -8.08 0.53 -2.74
CA GLU A 15 -8.42 -0.62 -3.59
C GLU A 15 -9.44 -0.27 -4.71
N LYS A 16 -9.37 0.97 -5.23
CA LYS A 16 -10.31 1.48 -6.24
C LYS A 16 -9.64 1.67 -7.60
N TYR A 17 -10.40 1.43 -8.66
CA TYR A 17 -10.00 1.84 -10.00
C TYR A 17 -10.36 3.30 -10.26
N VAL A 18 -9.69 3.91 -11.25
CA VAL A 18 -9.94 5.31 -11.66
C VAL A 18 -11.41 5.52 -12.07
N LYS A 19 -12.05 4.49 -12.64
CA LYS A 19 -13.45 4.55 -13.03
C LYS A 19 -14.35 4.77 -11.81
N ASP A 20 -14.16 3.97 -10.77
CA ASP A 20 -15.00 3.99 -9.57
C ASP A 20 -14.82 5.30 -8.81
N LEU A 21 -13.57 5.76 -8.67
CA LEU A 21 -13.29 7.06 -8.05
C LEU A 21 -13.87 8.22 -8.87
N ALA A 22 -13.84 8.16 -10.20
CA ALA A 22 -14.44 9.21 -11.03
C ALA A 22 -15.96 9.32 -10.84
N GLU A 23 -16.64 8.17 -10.72
CA GLU A 23 -18.07 8.11 -10.42
C GLU A 23 -18.38 8.68 -9.04
N GLU A 24 -17.61 8.34 -8.01
CA GLU A 24 -17.77 8.87 -6.64
C GLU A 24 -17.54 10.38 -6.56
N LEU A 25 -16.56 10.90 -7.30
CA LEU A 25 -16.24 12.33 -7.31
C LEU A 25 -17.19 13.13 -8.23
N GLY A 26 -18.04 12.47 -9.02
CA GLY A 26 -18.93 13.12 -9.98
C GLY A 26 -18.19 13.80 -11.14
N VAL A 27 -17.05 13.24 -11.56
CA VAL A 27 -16.23 13.76 -12.68
C VAL A 27 -16.11 12.74 -13.80
N THR A 28 -15.72 13.17 -14.99
CA THR A 28 -15.48 12.23 -16.08
C THR A 28 -14.21 11.43 -15.84
N GLN A 29 -14.22 10.14 -16.18
CA GLN A 29 -13.06 9.26 -16.08
C GLN A 29 -11.84 9.82 -16.85
N SER A 30 -12.07 10.47 -17.99
CA SER A 30 -11.01 11.13 -18.76
C SER A 30 -10.34 12.26 -17.98
N ALA A 31 -11.11 13.11 -17.29
CA ALA A 31 -10.56 14.18 -16.46
C ALA A 31 -9.70 13.64 -15.32
N LEU A 32 -10.15 12.58 -14.65
CA LEU A 32 -9.39 11.96 -13.56
C LEU A 32 -8.13 11.24 -14.08
N ASN A 33 -8.21 10.57 -15.23
CA ASN A 33 -7.05 9.93 -15.87
C ASN A 33 -5.93 10.93 -16.20
N ARG A 34 -6.26 12.12 -16.68
CA ARG A 34 -5.25 13.16 -16.94
C ARG A 34 -4.51 13.57 -15.67
N VAL A 35 -5.22 13.63 -14.53
CA VAL A 35 -4.61 13.90 -13.22
C VAL A 35 -3.72 12.73 -12.77
N VAL A 36 -4.21 11.50 -12.85
CA VAL A 36 -3.46 10.28 -12.47
C VAL A 36 -2.23 10.04 -13.35
N ARG A 37 -2.22 10.55 -14.58
CA ARG A 37 -1.06 10.52 -15.47
C ARG A 37 -0.11 11.70 -15.26
N GLY A 38 -0.51 12.72 -14.50
CA GLY A 38 0.26 13.95 -14.31
C GLY A 38 0.19 14.92 -15.49
N GLU A 39 -0.74 14.71 -16.43
CA GLU A 39 -0.97 15.59 -17.58
C GLU A 39 -1.76 16.86 -17.21
N ALA A 40 -2.40 16.89 -16.05
CA ALA A 40 -3.16 18.03 -15.55
C ALA A 40 -3.15 18.08 -14.02
N MET A 41 -3.23 19.29 -13.47
CA MET A 41 -3.45 19.48 -12.03
C MET A 41 -4.91 19.18 -11.66
N PRO A 42 -5.17 18.59 -10.47
CA PRO A 42 -6.51 18.34 -10.00
C PRO A 42 -7.26 19.65 -9.79
N SER A 43 -8.42 19.78 -10.43
CA SER A 43 -9.29 20.94 -10.26
C SER A 43 -10.01 20.92 -8.91
N SER A 44 -10.61 22.04 -8.52
CA SER A 44 -11.47 22.13 -7.33
C SER A 44 -12.63 21.11 -7.34
N LYS A 45 -13.15 20.74 -8.53
CA LYS A 45 -14.16 19.68 -8.68
C LYS A 45 -13.68 18.30 -8.24
N ILE A 46 -12.37 18.06 -8.24
CA ILE A 46 -11.75 16.81 -7.76
C ILE A 46 -11.30 16.99 -6.30
N LEU A 47 -10.67 18.12 -5.98
CA LEU A 47 -10.10 18.36 -4.65
C LEU A 47 -11.15 18.50 -3.55
N VAL A 48 -12.27 19.18 -3.81
CA VAL A 48 -13.31 19.41 -2.79
C VAL A 48 -13.97 18.10 -2.36
N PRO A 49 -14.41 17.20 -3.27
CA PRO A 49 -14.96 15.92 -2.85
C PRO A 49 -13.91 15.01 -2.19
N LEU A 50 -12.65 14.99 -2.66
CA LEU A 50 -11.58 14.23 -2.00
C LEU A 50 -11.34 14.72 -0.56
N ALA A 51 -11.34 16.03 -0.34
CA ALA A 51 -11.28 16.58 1.00
C ALA A 51 -12.47 16.08 1.84
N LYS A 52 -13.69 16.11 1.31
CA LYS A 52 -14.88 15.58 2.01
C LYS A 52 -14.77 14.09 2.34
N MET A 53 -14.02 13.31 1.54
CA MET A 53 -13.70 11.91 1.81
C MET A 53 -12.58 11.71 2.85
N GLY A 54 -12.04 12.80 3.39
CA GLY A 54 -11.01 12.76 4.43
C GLY A 54 -9.57 12.87 3.93
N VAL A 55 -9.37 13.00 2.62
CA VAL A 55 -8.02 13.18 2.04
C VAL A 55 -7.45 14.52 2.47
N ASN A 56 -6.20 14.49 2.90
CA ASN A 56 -5.44 15.69 3.17
C ASN A 56 -4.93 16.31 1.86
N ILE A 57 -5.35 17.53 1.58
CA ILE A 57 -4.98 18.24 0.35
C ILE A 57 -3.53 18.72 0.38
N ASN A 58 -2.98 19.02 1.57
CA ASN A 58 -1.56 19.38 1.72
C ASN A 58 -0.68 18.19 1.33
N TRP A 59 -1.02 17.00 1.83
CA TRP A 59 -0.37 15.77 1.39
C TRP A 59 -0.50 15.57 -0.11
N LEU A 60 -1.71 15.65 -0.66
CA LEU A 60 -1.96 15.37 -2.07
C LEU A 60 -1.18 16.30 -3.01
N LEU A 61 -1.11 17.60 -2.70
CA LEU A 61 -0.53 18.62 -3.58
C LEU A 61 0.93 18.92 -3.30
N LEU A 62 1.34 18.92 -2.03
CA LEU A 62 2.70 19.31 -1.61
C LEU A 62 3.51 18.09 -1.17
N GLY A 63 2.87 17.08 -0.60
CA GLY A 63 3.54 15.90 -0.02
C GLY A 63 3.94 16.10 1.43
N GLU A 64 3.32 17.07 2.08
CA GLU A 64 3.51 17.37 3.49
C GLU A 64 2.39 16.71 4.29
N GLU A 65 2.63 16.44 5.58
CA GLU A 65 1.65 15.84 6.49
C GLU A 65 1.21 14.41 6.10
N GLU A 66 0.20 13.88 6.78
CA GLU A 66 -0.37 12.55 6.55
C GLU A 66 -1.40 12.53 5.42
N MET A 67 -1.56 11.37 4.76
CA MET A 67 -2.50 11.17 3.64
C MET A 67 -3.96 11.44 4.01
N LEU A 68 -4.37 11.01 5.19
CA LEU A 68 -5.72 11.18 5.72
C LEU A 68 -5.70 12.14 6.91
N ARG A 69 -6.77 12.91 7.07
CA ARG A 69 -6.92 13.79 8.23
C ARG A 69 -7.36 12.99 9.46
N GLU A 70 -6.73 13.22 10.60
CA GLU A 70 -6.97 12.52 11.88
C GLU A 70 -8.45 12.41 12.29
N LYS A 71 -9.30 13.35 11.86
CA LYS A 71 -10.73 13.41 12.24
C LYS A 71 -11.68 12.60 11.34
N PHE A 72 -11.18 11.70 10.49
CA PHE A 72 -12.03 10.91 9.57
C PHE A 72 -12.24 9.44 9.97
N TYR A 73 -11.90 9.05 11.20
CA TYR A 73 -12.49 7.86 11.81
C TYR A 73 -13.96 8.16 12.17
N LEU A 74 -14.85 7.84 11.22
CA LEU A 74 -16.30 7.65 11.38
C LEU A 74 -17.05 8.70 12.21
N GLU A 75 -17.53 9.77 11.58
CA GLU A 75 -18.81 10.35 11.98
C GLU A 75 -19.40 11.22 10.86
N LYS A 76 -20.61 10.83 10.39
CA LYS A 76 -21.48 11.68 9.57
C LYS A 76 -21.89 12.89 10.40
N HIS A 77 -21.12 13.96 10.34
CA HIS A 77 -21.59 15.25 10.83
C HIS A 77 -21.55 16.27 9.70
N ASP A 78 -22.74 16.58 9.19
CA ASP A 78 -23.05 17.83 8.50
C ASP A 78 -22.56 18.98 9.41
N SER A 79 -21.45 19.59 9.02
CA SER A 79 -20.95 20.79 9.70
C SER A 79 -21.46 22.03 8.95
N PRO A 80 -22.24 22.91 9.61
CA PRO A 80 -22.74 24.13 9.00
C PRO A 80 -21.63 25.18 9.06
N ILE A 81 -21.00 25.48 7.93
CA ILE A 81 -20.24 26.72 7.82
C ILE A 81 -20.92 27.53 6.72
N LEU A 82 -21.48 28.67 7.14
CA LEU A 82 -21.62 29.96 6.46
C LEU A 82 -22.88 30.69 6.98
N ARG A 83 -22.76 31.35 8.13
CA ARG A 83 -23.54 32.57 8.39
C ARG A 83 -22.56 33.71 8.62
N ASN A 84 -22.57 34.67 7.69
CA ASN A 84 -21.87 35.94 7.79
C ASN A 84 -22.53 36.80 8.88
N GLU A 85 -22.21 36.56 10.15
CA GLU A 85 -22.50 37.51 11.21
C GLU A 85 -21.21 38.26 11.56
N LYS A 86 -21.25 39.59 11.43
CA LYS A 86 -20.14 40.49 11.80
C LYS A 86 -19.78 40.26 13.26
N VAL A 87 -18.60 39.71 13.51
CA VAL A 87 -18.04 39.60 14.87
C VAL A 87 -17.55 41.00 15.31
N PRO A 88 -17.95 41.52 16.48
CA PRO A 88 -17.46 42.80 16.98
C PRO A 88 -15.96 42.72 17.31
N TYR A 89 -15.22 43.79 17.03
CA TYR A 89 -13.80 43.90 17.35
C TYR A 89 -13.61 43.87 18.88
N GLN A 90 -12.93 42.84 19.39
CA GLN A 90 -12.42 42.80 20.76
C GLN A 90 -10.96 43.23 20.75
N GLU A 91 -10.56 44.06 21.71
CA GLU A 91 -9.17 44.54 21.84
C GLU A 91 -8.17 43.37 21.91
N PRO A 92 -6.90 43.58 21.48
CA PRO A 92 -5.90 42.53 21.43
C PRO A 92 -5.61 42.01 22.85
N ILE A 93 -6.19 40.85 23.18
CA ILE A 93 -5.79 40.07 24.35
C ILE A 93 -4.28 39.83 24.22
N ASP A 94 -3.52 40.16 25.26
CA ASP A 94 -2.07 39.95 25.33
C ASP A 94 -1.78 38.43 25.39
N ARG A 95 -1.76 37.78 24.21
CA ARG A 95 -1.66 36.32 24.01
C ARG A 95 -0.25 35.76 24.22
N ALA A 96 0.73 36.58 24.61
CA ALA A 96 2.12 36.15 24.66
C ALA A 96 2.43 35.20 25.83
N HIS A 97 1.71 35.31 26.95
CA HIS A 97 1.99 34.55 28.17
C HIS A 97 1.49 33.09 28.13
N PRO A 98 0.25 32.78 27.71
CA PRO A 98 -0.27 31.40 27.71
C PRO A 98 0.41 30.51 26.66
N LEU A 99 0.88 31.12 25.55
CA LEU A 99 1.56 30.37 24.49
C LEU A 99 2.93 29.86 24.94
N LYS A 100 3.69 30.63 25.72
CA LYS A 100 4.98 30.17 26.26
C LYS A 100 4.81 29.00 27.21
N GLU A 101 3.78 29.03 28.03
CA GLU A 101 3.46 27.94 28.96
C GLU A 101 3.04 26.69 28.20
N ALA A 102 2.16 26.82 27.20
CA ALA A 102 1.75 25.72 26.34
C ALA A 102 2.93 25.11 25.54
N ILE A 103 3.83 25.95 25.00
CA ILE A 103 5.04 25.49 24.30
C ILE A 103 5.95 24.70 25.26
N THR A 104 6.09 25.17 26.50
CA THR A 104 6.94 24.50 27.51
C THR A 104 6.36 23.14 27.92
N ILE A 105 5.04 23.05 28.07
CA ILE A 105 4.35 21.79 28.38
C ILE A 105 4.54 20.80 27.22
N LEU A 106 4.30 21.22 25.98
CA LEU A 106 4.45 20.38 24.79
C LEU A 106 5.91 19.92 24.56
N GLN A 107 6.89 20.77 24.87
CA GLN A 107 8.31 20.40 24.78
C GLN A 107 8.72 19.35 25.81
N ASN A 108 8.14 19.38 27.01
CA ASN A 108 8.39 18.38 28.03
C ASN A 108 7.67 17.06 27.72
N GLU A 109 6.42 17.10 27.24
CA GLU A 109 5.68 15.88 26.82
C GLU A 109 6.36 15.16 25.64
N ASN A 110 6.93 15.89 24.68
CA ASN A 110 7.70 15.30 23.59
C ASN A 110 8.97 14.56 24.08
N LYS A 111 9.56 15.02 25.18
CA LYS A 111 10.78 14.41 25.74
C LYS A 111 10.49 13.06 26.41
N ASP A 112 9.29 12.90 26.96
CA ASP A 112 8.84 11.63 27.56
C ASP A 112 8.35 10.62 26.48
N LEU A 113 7.94 11.11 25.30
CA LEU A 113 7.52 10.27 24.16
C LEU A 113 8.70 9.65 23.38
N GLU A 114 9.92 10.20 23.47
CA GLU A 114 11.14 9.62 22.85
C GLU A 114 11.54 8.26 23.47
N HIS A 115 10.88 7.80 24.53
CA HIS A 115 11.06 6.45 25.10
C HIS A 115 10.15 5.37 24.50
N GLN A 116 9.35 5.67 23.48
CA GLN A 116 8.61 4.65 22.71
C GLN A 116 9.42 4.22 21.47
N ALA A 117 9.99 3.01 21.55
CA ALA A 117 10.69 2.26 20.49
C ALA A 117 11.60 3.12 19.59
N THR A 118 12.89 3.13 19.90
CA THR A 118 13.88 3.87 19.12
C THR A 118 13.91 3.36 17.66
N GLU A 119 14.31 4.21 16.71
CA GLU A 119 14.51 3.84 15.31
C GLU A 119 15.37 2.56 15.16
N SER A 120 16.28 2.33 16.11
CA SER A 120 17.11 1.14 16.23
C SER A 120 16.29 -0.14 16.49
N ASP A 121 15.26 -0.07 17.33
CA ASP A 121 14.40 -1.20 17.67
C ASP A 121 13.51 -1.60 16.49
N LEU A 122 12.96 -0.62 15.76
CA LEU A 122 12.22 -0.88 14.53
C LEU A 122 13.12 -1.51 13.46
N LYS A 123 14.34 -0.99 13.28
CA LYS A 123 15.31 -1.53 12.33
C LYS A 123 15.64 -3.00 12.63
N TYR A 124 15.88 -3.32 13.90
CA TYR A 124 16.16 -4.69 14.34
C TYR A 124 14.98 -5.63 14.08
N MET A 125 13.74 -5.20 14.35
CA MET A 125 12.55 -6.01 14.07
C MET A 125 12.36 -6.27 12.58
N VAL A 126 12.60 -5.27 11.73
CA VAL A 126 12.52 -5.43 10.27
C VAL A 126 13.60 -6.41 9.78
N GLU A 127 14.85 -6.27 10.23
CA GLU A 127 15.93 -7.19 9.87
C GLU A 127 15.63 -8.63 10.29
N LEU A 128 15.07 -8.83 11.49
CA LEU A 128 14.67 -10.15 11.98
C LEU A 128 13.55 -10.77 11.12
N GLN A 129 12.54 -9.98 10.77
CA GLN A 129 11.41 -10.44 9.95
C GLN A 129 11.85 -10.78 8.52
N VAL A 130 12.75 -9.98 7.95
CA VAL A 130 13.35 -10.24 6.64
C VAL A 130 14.17 -11.54 6.68
N SER A 131 15.03 -11.70 7.69
CA SER A 131 15.84 -12.92 7.86
C SER A 131 14.97 -14.18 7.99
N LYS A 132 13.89 -14.11 8.75
CA LYS A 132 12.94 -15.21 8.91
C LYS A 132 12.26 -15.57 7.59
N SER A 133 11.77 -14.56 6.86
CA SER A 133 11.12 -14.76 5.55
C SER A 133 12.08 -15.38 4.53
N PHE A 134 13.35 -14.95 4.52
CA PHE A 134 14.37 -15.54 3.64
C PHE A 134 14.64 -17.01 3.95
N LYS A 135 14.68 -17.38 5.24
CA LYS A 135 14.88 -18.77 5.65
C LYS A 135 13.71 -19.65 5.20
N GLU A 136 12.48 -19.20 5.42
CA GLU A 136 11.26 -19.91 5.00
C GLU A 136 11.24 -20.12 3.47
N MET A 137 11.59 -19.08 2.70
CA MET A 137 11.69 -19.18 1.24
C MET A 137 12.77 -20.17 0.79
N HIS A 138 13.93 -20.16 1.44
CA HIS A 138 15.02 -21.10 1.13
C HIS A 138 14.63 -22.56 1.42
N ASP A 139 13.94 -22.81 2.53
CA ASP A 139 13.47 -24.14 2.90
C ASP A 139 12.41 -24.65 1.90
N LEU A 140 11.48 -23.79 1.49
CA LEU A 140 10.49 -24.12 0.46
C LEU A 140 11.14 -24.45 -0.90
N LEU A 141 12.13 -23.66 -1.31
CA LEU A 141 12.86 -23.89 -2.56
C LEU A 141 13.58 -25.25 -2.53
N LYS A 142 14.18 -25.59 -1.40
CA LYS A 142 14.88 -26.88 -1.21
C LYS A 142 13.91 -28.07 -1.33
N GLU A 143 12.72 -27.95 -0.76
CA GLU A 143 11.66 -28.96 -0.89
C GLU A 143 11.17 -29.11 -2.34
N GLN A 144 11.00 -27.98 -3.04
CA GLN A 144 10.59 -27.99 -4.44
C GLN A 144 11.63 -28.68 -5.34
N ILE A 145 12.92 -28.39 -5.13
CA ILE A 145 14.03 -29.06 -5.82
C ILE A 145 14.01 -30.57 -5.57
N ALA A 146 13.85 -30.99 -4.31
CA ALA A 146 13.79 -32.41 -3.97
C ALA A 146 12.63 -33.13 -4.66
N THR A 147 11.46 -32.47 -4.74
CA THR A 147 10.27 -32.98 -5.42
C THR A 147 10.52 -33.16 -6.92
N TYR A 148 11.12 -32.17 -7.58
CA TYR A 148 11.47 -32.27 -9.00
C TYR A 148 12.48 -33.39 -9.27
N GLN A 149 13.47 -33.56 -8.41
CA GLN A 149 14.45 -34.65 -8.52
C GLN A 149 13.79 -36.04 -8.40
N GLN A 150 12.82 -36.20 -7.50
CA GLN A 150 12.06 -37.45 -7.39
C GLN A 150 11.23 -37.72 -8.64
N LEU A 151 10.56 -36.70 -9.18
CA LEU A 151 9.77 -36.82 -10.41
C LEU A 151 10.63 -37.24 -11.61
N MET A 152 11.83 -36.65 -11.73
CA MET A 152 12.79 -37.03 -12.78
C MET A 152 13.21 -38.49 -12.66
N LYS A 153 13.57 -38.96 -11.47
CA LYS A 153 13.92 -40.37 -11.23
C LYS A 153 12.77 -41.33 -11.58
N GLN A 154 11.53 -40.94 -11.28
CA GLN A 154 10.35 -41.74 -11.65
C GLN A 154 10.17 -41.80 -13.16
N LYS A 155 10.38 -40.69 -13.87
CA LYS A 155 10.32 -40.66 -15.34
C LYS A 155 11.41 -41.52 -15.97
N ASP A 156 12.64 -41.45 -15.48
CA ASP A 156 13.75 -42.25 -15.99
C ASP A 156 13.45 -43.75 -15.85
N LYS A 157 12.98 -44.17 -14.66
CA LYS A 157 12.56 -45.56 -14.44
C LYS A 157 11.42 -45.99 -15.37
N SER A 158 10.42 -45.12 -15.58
CA SER A 158 9.34 -45.42 -16.51
C SER A 158 9.82 -45.55 -17.95
N LEU A 159 10.90 -44.86 -18.33
CA LEU A 159 11.48 -44.92 -19.65
C LEU A 159 12.23 -46.24 -19.84
N ASP A 160 13.05 -46.64 -18.86
CA ASP A 160 13.71 -47.96 -18.81
C ASP A 160 12.71 -49.12 -18.92
N ASP A 161 11.59 -49.03 -18.21
CA ASP A 161 10.57 -50.08 -18.24
C ASP A 161 9.87 -50.15 -19.61
N LYS A 162 9.66 -49.01 -20.28
CA LYS A 162 9.14 -48.98 -21.66
C LYS A 162 10.14 -49.59 -22.65
N ASP A 163 11.43 -49.29 -22.52
CA ASP A 163 12.47 -49.85 -23.40
C ASP A 163 12.55 -51.38 -23.26
N LYS A 164 12.42 -51.92 -22.04
CA LYS A 164 12.33 -53.37 -21.82
C LYS A 164 11.10 -53.99 -22.49
N ILE A 165 9.95 -53.32 -22.42
CA ILE A 165 8.71 -53.79 -23.07
C ILE A 165 8.89 -53.81 -24.59
N ILE A 166 9.48 -52.75 -25.16
CA ILE A 166 9.78 -52.68 -26.60
C ILE A 166 10.68 -53.85 -27.01
N ALA A 167 11.77 -54.08 -26.28
CA ALA A 167 12.70 -55.18 -26.57
C ALA A 167 12.03 -56.57 -26.51
N LEU A 168 11.11 -56.78 -25.55
CA LEU A 168 10.33 -58.03 -25.46
C LEU A 168 9.38 -58.20 -26.65
N LEU A 169 8.70 -57.13 -27.06
CA LEU A 169 7.80 -57.16 -28.22
C LEU A 169 8.56 -57.42 -29.52
N GLU A 170 9.72 -56.80 -29.71
CA GLU A 170 10.59 -57.05 -30.86
C GLU A 170 11.07 -58.51 -30.93
N LYS A 171 11.39 -59.10 -29.77
CA LYS A 171 11.75 -60.53 -29.69
C LYS A 171 10.57 -61.43 -30.10
N GLN A 172 9.36 -61.15 -29.58
CA GLN A 172 8.16 -61.93 -29.91
C GLN A 172 7.78 -61.81 -31.40
N LEU A 173 7.99 -60.65 -32.02
CA LEU A 173 7.79 -60.47 -33.47
C LEU A 173 8.74 -61.35 -34.27
N LYS A 174 10.04 -61.33 -33.95
CA LYS A 174 11.04 -62.18 -34.61
C LYS A 174 10.77 -63.68 -34.48
N GLU A 175 10.22 -64.11 -33.34
CA GLU A 175 9.85 -65.53 -33.11
C GLU A 175 8.56 -65.94 -33.83
N LYS A 176 7.70 -65.00 -34.24
CA LYS A 176 6.49 -65.29 -35.03
C LYS A 176 6.74 -65.35 -36.53
N ASP A 177 7.78 -64.68 -37.01
CA ASP A 177 8.15 -64.62 -38.43
C ASP A 177 9.18 -65.71 -38.84
N ALA A 178 9.62 -66.54 -37.89
CA ALA A 178 10.57 -67.66 -38.07
C ALA A 178 9.87 -69.02 -38.03
#